data_AF-A0A558ZWK5-F1
#
_entry.id   AF-A0A558ZWK5-F1
#
_cell.length_a   1.000
_cell.length_b   1.000
_cell.length_c   1.000
_cell.angle_alpha   90.00
_cell.angle_beta   90.00
_cell.angle_gamma   90.00
#
_symmetry.space_group_name_H-M   'P 1'
#
loop_
_entity.id
_entity.type
_entity.pdbx_description
1 polymer ?
#
loop_
_entity_poly.entity_id
_entity_poly.type
_entity_poly.pdbx_seq_one_letter_code
_entity_poly.pdbx_strand_id
1 'polypeptide(L)' 'MSIRVIIAGFKGRMGQAACQMVLADPDLDLVAVLYPFESESEWQGIPVFKDKADLA' A
#
# COMPACT_ATOMS: atom_id res chain seq x y z
N MET A 1 14.97 11.12 -6.52
CA MET A 1 14.71 9.69 -6.23
C MET A 1 13.60 9.67 -5.21
N SER A 2 12.53 8.90 -5.44
CA SER A 2 11.46 8.72 -4.45
C SER A 2 11.68 7.43 -3.66
N ILE A 3 11.32 7.44 -2.38
CA ILE A 3 11.31 6.24 -1.53
C ILE A 3 10.05 5.44 -1.87
N ARG A 4 10.24 4.19 -2.29
CA ARG A 4 9.13 3.28 -2.62
C ARG A 4 8.60 2.64 -1.34
N VAL A 5 7.31 2.83 -1.07
CA VAL A 5 6.64 2.43 0.17
C VAL A 5 5.58 1.38 -0.11
N ILE A 6 5.52 0.37 0.76
CA ILE A 6 4.46 -0.65 0.78
C ILE A 6 3.75 -0.57 2.12
N ILE A 7 2.42 -0.55 2.11
CA ILE A 7 1.62 -0.45 3.34
C ILE A 7 0.87 -1.75 3.61
N ALA A 8 1.27 -2.45 4.68
CA ALA A 8 0.55 -3.60 5.18
C ALA A 8 -0.60 -3.17 6.12
N GLY A 9 -1.79 -3.74 5.90
CA GLY A 9 -2.98 -3.40 6.68
C GLY A 9 -3.65 -2.09 6.26
N PHE A 10 -3.57 -1.70 4.99
CA PHE A 10 -4.05 -0.41 4.47
C PHE A 10 -5.55 -0.13 4.75
N LYS A 11 -6.38 -1.17 4.91
CA LYS A 11 -7.80 -1.03 5.30
C LYS A 11 -8.04 -0.61 6.76
N GLY A 12 -7.06 -0.76 7.65
CA GLY A 12 -7.17 -0.33 9.04
C GLY A 12 -7.08 1.18 9.19
N ARG A 13 -7.55 1.74 10.32
CA ARG A 13 -7.51 3.20 10.58
C ARG A 13 -6.10 3.79 10.41
N MET A 14 -5.09 3.10 10.95
CA MET A 14 -3.69 3.53 10.80
C MET A 14 -3.18 3.35 9.37
N GLY A 15 -3.54 2.26 8.71
CA GLY A 15 -3.15 1.99 7.33
C GLY A 15 -3.68 3.04 6.36
N GLN A 16 -4.94 3.43 6.51
CA GLN A 16 -5.55 4.50 5.69
C GLN A 16 -4.85 5.84 5.89
N ALA A 17 -4.55 6.20 7.14
CA ALA A 17 -3.80 7.42 7.43
C ALA A 17 -2.39 7.37 6.83
N ALA A 18 -1.69 6.24 6.94
CA ALA A 18 -0.37 6.05 6.33
C ALA A 18 -0.45 6.17 4.80
N CYS A 19 -1.47 5.61 4.14
CA CYS A 19 -1.64 5.76 2.70
C CYS A 19 -1.81 7.22 2.31
N GLN A 20 -2.63 7.98 3.06
CA GLN A 20 -2.82 9.40 2.80
C GLN A 20 -1.53 10.20 2.99
N MET A 21 -0.76 9.90 4.03
CA MET A 21 0.53 10.56 4.28
C MET A 21 1.53 10.30 3.15
N VAL A 22 1.63 9.05 2.68
CA VAL A 22 2.52 8.68 1.57
C VAL A 22 2.09 9.32 0.26
N LEU A 23 0.79 9.33 -0.04
CA LEU A 23 0.27 9.95 -1.28
C LEU A 23 0.40 11.49 -1.29
N ALA A 24 0.47 12.12 -0.11
CA ALA A 24 0.62 13.57 0.01
C ALA A 24 2.09 14.03 -0.03
N ASP A 25 3.04 13.13 0.16
CA ASP A 25 4.47 13.45 0.20
C ASP A 25 5.10 13.23 -1.19
N PRO A 26 5.66 14.28 -1.83
CA PRO A 26 6.25 14.17 -3.16
C PRO A 26 7.52 13.31 -3.22
N ASP A 27 8.17 13.05 -2.08
CA ASP A 27 9.38 12.24 -2.01
C ASP A 27 9.07 10.75 -1.81
N LEU A 28 7.80 10.38 -1.57
CA LEU A 28 7.36 9.01 -1.35
C LEU A 28 6.49 8.51 -2.51
N ASP A 29 6.55 7.20 -2.78
CA ASP A 29 5.76 6.54 -3.81
C ASP A 29 5.09 5.29 -3.23
N LEU A 30 3.74 5.27 -3.21
CA LEU A 30 2.98 4.13 -2.71
C LEU A 30 2.83 3.09 -3.82
N VAL A 31 3.72 2.10 -3.81
CA VAL A 31 3.87 1.15 -4.92
C VAL A 31 3.06 -0.12 -4.76
N ALA A 32 2.65 -0.45 -3.54
CA ALA A 32 1.79 -1.59 -3.26
C ALA A 32 1.11 -1.46 -1.88
N VAL A 33 0.01 -2.17 -1.70
CA VAL A 33 -0.61 -2.39 -0.39
C VAL A 33 -0.76 -3.87 -0.12
N LEU A 34 -0.76 -4.25 1.15
CA LEU A 34 -0.87 -5.65 1.56
C LEU A 34 -2.04 -5.86 2.51
N TYR A 35 -2.95 -6.76 2.15
CA TYR A 35 -4.07 -7.16 2.99
C TYR A 35 -4.47 -8.62 2.72
N PRO A 36 -4.27 -9.54 3.69
CA PRO A 36 -4.48 -10.99 3.49
C PRO A 36 -5.89 -11.38 3.08
N PHE A 37 -6.88 -10.59 3.47
CA PHE A 37 -8.30 -10.87 3.25
C PHE A 37 -8.90 -10.08 2.07
N GLU A 38 -8.07 -9.39 1.29
CA GLU A 38 -8.58 -8.64 0.14
C GLU A 38 -9.01 -9.62 -0.97
N SER A 39 -10.12 -9.30 -1.62
CA SER A 39 -10.55 -10.05 -2.82
C SER A 39 -10.09 -9.36 -4.10
N GLU A 40 -9.98 -8.03 -4.06
CA GLU A 40 -9.50 -7.18 -5.15
C GLU A 40 -7.97 -7.24 -5.30
N SER A 41 -7.51 -7.15 -6.55
CA SER A 41 -6.08 -7.13 -6.89
C SER A 41 -5.49 -5.72 -6.98
N GLU A 42 -6.34 -4.70 -6.95
CA GLU A 42 -5.96 -3.29 -7.05
C GLU A 42 -6.80 -2.41 -6.14
N TRP A 43 -6.18 -1.39 -5.57
CA TRP A 43 -6.83 -0.35 -4.78
C TRP A 43 -6.36 1.01 -5.29
N GLN A 44 -7.26 1.79 -5.89
CA GLN A 44 -6.93 3.10 -6.48
C GLN A 44 -5.79 3.05 -7.53
N GLY A 45 -5.68 1.93 -8.27
CA GLY A 45 -4.60 1.68 -9.23
C GLY A 45 -3.28 1.21 -8.61
N ILE A 46 -3.24 1.01 -7.28
CA ILE A 46 -2.09 0.46 -6.55
C ILE A 46 -2.32 -1.06 -6.38
N PRO A 47 -1.35 -1.91 -6.71
CA PRO A 47 -1.52 -3.35 -6.59
C PRO A 47 -1.69 -3.79 -5.13
N VAL A 48 -2.62 -4.73 -4.92
CA VAL A 48 -2.90 -5.32 -3.61
C VAL A 48 -2.34 -6.73 -3.55
N PHE A 49 -1.53 -7.01 -2.54
CA PHE A 49 -0.95 -8.31 -2.28
C PHE A 49 -1.56 -8.95 -1.03
N LYS A 50 -1.67 -10.28 -1.05
CA LYS A 50 -2.26 -11.04 0.06
C LYS A 50 -1.17 -11.64 0.95
N ASP A 51 -0.07 -12.06 0.35
CA ASP A 51 1.10 -12.57 1.05
C ASP A 51 2.30 -11.62 0.88
N LYS A 52 3.15 -11.59 1.90
CA LYS A 52 4.40 -10.83 1.84
C LYS A 52 5.41 -11.48 0.89
N ALA A 53 5.34 -12.79 0.69
CA ALA A 53 6.16 -13.51 -0.28
C ALA A 53 5.91 -13.03 -1.72
N ASP A 54 4.72 -12.50 -2.00
CA ASP A 54 4.35 -11.97 -3.33
C ASP A 54 4.97 -10.58 -3.60
N LEU A 55 5.60 -9.95 -2.60
CA LEU A 55 6.25 -8.64 -2.69
C LEU A 55 7.76 -8.72 -3.02
N ALA A 56 8.26 -9.91 -3.36
CA ALA A 56 9.68 -10.18 -3.61
C ALA A 56 10.21 -9.59 -4.92
#